data_AF-A0AAV0FHR4-F1
#
_entry.id   AF-A0AAV0FHR4-F1
#
_cell.length_a   1.000
_cell.length_b   1.000
_cell.length_c   1.000
_cell.angle_alpha   90.00
_cell.angle_beta   90.00
_cell.angle_gamma   90.00
#
_symmetry.space_group_name_H-M   'P 1'
#
loop_
_entity.id
_entity.type
_entity.pdbx_description
1 polymer ?
#
loop_
_entity_poly.entity_id
_entity_poly.type
_entity_poly.pdbx_seq_one_letter_code
_entity_poly.pdbx_strand_id
1 'polypeptide(L)'
;MQGVRTCHIMGYMLAQKGEYSGIEFSKKDLYNYLDRQKHVKIQDGDARTALRYIQGKADNEPIMFYETFETYKWVLEAVLEAMHKKHHISMVTDANVAMREAIKLVFPYSIHRLCSCHLSKNACENAKDSPFLEDFKKAMYSNFTPEEFEDFWQKIIVEHGV
;
A
#
# COMPACT_ATOMS: atom_id res chain seq x y z
N MET A 1 -9.45 21.93 -3.72
CA MET A 1 -8.14 22.55 -3.34
C MET A 1 -7.04 21.53 -3.60
N GLN A 2 -6.10 21.82 -4.51
CA GLN A 2 -4.92 20.96 -4.69
C GLN A 2 -3.99 21.13 -3.47
N GLY A 3 -3.78 20.04 -2.73
CA GLY A 3 -2.86 20.02 -1.59
C GLY A 3 -1.40 20.11 -2.05
N VAL A 4 -0.56 20.75 -1.24
CA VAL A 4 0.88 20.85 -1.49
C VAL A 4 1.51 19.46 -1.34
N ARG A 5 2.25 19.00 -2.36
CA ARG A 5 2.91 17.68 -2.35
C ARG A 5 3.94 17.61 -1.21
N THR A 6 4.02 16.45 -0.54
CA THR A 6 4.98 16.19 0.54
C THR A 6 6.43 16.51 0.16
N CYS A 7 6.81 16.25 -1.10
CA CYS A 7 8.14 16.61 -1.61
C CYS A 7 8.42 18.12 -1.63
N HIS A 8 7.40 18.95 -1.88
CA HIS A 8 7.54 20.41 -1.86
C HIS A 8 7.60 20.95 -0.43
N ILE A 9 6.87 20.34 0.51
CA ILE A 9 6.95 20.69 1.95
C ILE A 9 8.35 20.42 2.49
N MET A 10 8.90 19.24 2.18
CA MET A 10 10.27 18.89 2.55
C MET A 10 11.29 19.81 1.88
N GLY A 11 11.13 20.09 0.58
CA GLY A 11 11.99 21.02 -0.16
C GLY A 11 12.00 22.42 0.43
N TYR A 12 10.86 22.93 0.89
CA TYR A 12 10.76 24.22 1.58
C TYR A 12 11.49 24.23 2.93
N MET A 13 11.35 23.18 3.74
CA MET A 13 12.06 23.06 5.03
C MET A 13 13.58 22.98 4.85
N LEU A 14 14.03 22.26 3.82
CA LEU A 14 15.44 22.15 3.45
C LEU A 14 16.00 23.50 2.96
N ALA A 15 15.24 24.23 2.15
CA ALA A 15 15.64 25.56 1.66
C ALA A 15 15.82 26.59 2.79
N GLN A 16 15.11 26.43 3.92
CA GLN A 16 15.28 27.30 5.10
C GLN A 16 16.47 26.92 5.99
N LYS A 17 16.85 25.63 6.04
CA LYS A 17 17.89 25.12 6.96
C LYS A 17 19.23 24.78 6.30
N GLY A 18 19.33 24.85 4.98
CA GLY A 18 20.59 24.74 4.23
C GLY A 18 21.10 23.31 3.99
N GLU A 19 20.88 22.37 4.91
CA GLU A 19 21.38 20.98 4.80
C GLU A 19 20.43 19.93 5.38
N TYR A 20 20.50 18.69 4.86
CA TYR A 20 19.75 17.52 5.36
C TYR A 20 20.17 17.08 6.78
N SER A 21 21.41 17.37 7.18
CA SER A 21 22.00 17.03 8.48
C SER A 21 21.42 17.80 9.66
N GLY A 22 20.78 18.96 9.42
CA GLY A 22 20.24 19.87 10.45
C GLY A 22 18.75 19.69 10.77
N ILE A 23 18.11 18.65 10.22
CA ILE A 23 16.69 18.37 10.42
C ILE A 23 16.55 17.08 11.23
N GLU A 24 16.14 17.17 12.49
CA GLU A 24 15.82 16.03 13.36
C GLU A 24 14.58 15.21 12.90
N PHE A 25 14.04 15.55 11.73
CA PHE A 25 12.79 15.04 11.19
C PHE A 25 13.03 14.49 9.79
N SER A 26 12.87 13.17 9.64
CA SER A 26 13.08 12.51 8.37
C SER A 26 11.88 12.66 7.44
N LYS A 27 12.10 12.43 6.14
CA LYS A 27 11.01 12.28 5.15
C LYS A 27 9.98 11.23 5.60
N LYS A 28 10.44 10.16 6.27
CA LYS A 28 9.60 9.11 6.85
C LYS A 28 8.75 9.63 8.00
N ASP A 29 9.27 10.49 8.87
CA ASP A 29 8.49 11.09 9.95
C ASP A 29 7.39 12.01 9.40
N LEU A 30 7.66 12.70 8.28
CA LEU A 30 6.64 13.48 7.57
C LEU A 30 5.55 12.57 6.99
N TYR A 31 5.93 11.47 6.34
CA TYR A 31 4.95 10.50 5.84
C TYR A 31 4.17 9.85 6.97
N ASN A 32 4.82 9.44 8.06
CA ASN A 32 4.19 8.85 9.24
C ASN A 32 3.24 9.84 9.93
N TYR A 33 3.62 11.12 10.02
CA TYR A 33 2.76 12.17 10.55
C TYR A 33 1.55 12.40 9.64
N LEU A 34 1.76 12.53 8.32
CA LEU A 34 0.68 12.69 7.36
C LEU A 34 -0.23 11.47 7.30
N ASP A 35 0.32 10.26 7.45
CA ASP A 35 -0.40 9.01 7.56
C ASP A 35 -1.24 8.98 8.84
N ARG A 36 -0.64 9.28 9.99
CA ARG A 36 -1.36 9.46 11.26
C ARG A 36 -2.45 10.51 11.16
N GLN A 37 -2.20 11.64 10.51
CA GLN A 37 -3.20 12.69 10.29
C GLN A 37 -4.30 12.26 9.32
N LYS A 38 -4.00 11.47 8.28
CA LYS A 38 -5.01 10.87 7.40
C LYS A 38 -5.88 9.87 8.15
N HIS A 39 -5.28 9.06 9.02
CA HIS A 39 -5.99 8.14 9.91
C HIS A 39 -6.86 8.88 10.94
N VAL A 40 -6.40 10.02 11.46
CA VAL A 40 -7.16 10.88 12.37
C VAL A 40 -8.29 11.64 11.64
N LYS A 41 -8.12 11.93 10.34
CA LYS A 41 -9.09 12.65 9.49
C LYS A 41 -10.07 11.74 8.74
N ILE A 42 -10.18 10.45 9.07
CA ILE A 42 -11.27 9.59 8.57
C ILE A 42 -12.56 10.03 9.28
N GLN A 43 -13.07 11.17 8.86
CA GLN A 43 -14.33 11.76 9.29
C GLN A 43 -15.19 11.84 8.03
N ASP A 44 -15.78 10.70 7.68
CA ASP A 44 -16.97 10.50 6.81
C ASP A 44 -17.11 9.00 6.44
N GLY A 45 -17.03 8.13 7.46
CA GLY A 45 -17.10 6.67 7.32
C GLY A 45 -15.90 6.00 7.98
N ASP A 46 -15.98 5.77 9.29
CA ASP A 46 -15.01 4.93 10.02
C ASP A 46 -14.82 3.60 9.25
N ALA A 47 -13.57 3.16 9.05
CA ALA A 47 -13.25 1.87 8.43
C ALA A 47 -14.03 0.72 9.09
N ARG A 48 -14.32 0.85 10.40
CA ARG A 48 -15.16 -0.09 11.14
C ARG A 48 -16.62 -0.08 10.67
N THR A 49 -17.17 1.08 10.32
CA THR A 49 -18.52 1.20 9.77
C THR A 49 -18.60 0.61 8.37
N ALA A 50 -17.62 0.89 7.52
CA ALA A 50 -17.52 0.25 6.20
C ALA A 50 -17.40 -1.28 6.31
N LEU A 51 -16.59 -1.77 7.26
CA LEU A 51 -16.44 -3.21 7.53
C LEU A 51 -17.78 -3.83 7.95
N ARG A 52 -18.51 -3.22 8.90
CA ARG A 52 -19.82 -3.72 9.34
C ARG A 52 -20.83 -3.73 8.20
N TYR A 53 -20.84 -2.70 7.35
CA TYR A 53 -21.72 -2.63 6.20
C TYR A 53 -21.45 -3.80 5.24
N ILE A 54 -20.18 -4.04 4.90
CA ILE A 54 -19.78 -5.13 4.02
C ILE A 54 -20.13 -6.48 4.63
N GLN A 55 -19.88 -6.68 5.93
CA GLN A 55 -20.24 -7.91 6.65
C GLN A 55 -21.75 -8.18 6.59
N GLY A 56 -22.59 -7.18 6.90
CA GLY A 56 -24.04 -7.34 6.82
C GLY A 56 -24.55 -7.60 5.39
N LYS A 57 -23.85 -7.08 4.38
CA LYS A 57 -24.17 -7.36 2.96
C LYS A 57 -23.74 -8.78 2.56
N ALA A 58 -22.63 -9.29 3.09
CA ALA A 58 -22.07 -10.60 2.79
C ALA A 58 -22.91 -11.76 3.34
N ASP A 59 -23.60 -11.58 4.46
CA ASP A 59 -24.48 -12.61 5.06
C ASP A 59 -25.60 -13.10 4.11
N ASN A 60 -25.88 -12.35 3.04
CA ASN A 60 -26.90 -12.67 2.05
C ASN A 60 -26.33 -13.17 0.70
N GLU A 61 -25.01 -13.34 0.58
CA GLU A 61 -24.32 -13.56 -0.71
C GLU A 61 -23.46 -14.84 -0.69
N PRO A 62 -23.92 -15.94 -1.33
CA PRO A 62 -23.21 -17.22 -1.37
C PRO A 62 -21.86 -17.20 -2.10
N ILE A 63 -21.55 -16.12 -2.84
CA ILE A 63 -20.36 -16.02 -3.70
C ILE A 63 -19.07 -15.78 -2.91
N MET A 64 -19.17 -15.37 -1.63
CA MET A 64 -18.06 -14.91 -0.80
C MET A 64 -17.03 -15.99 -0.41
N PHE A 65 -17.27 -17.26 -0.75
CA PHE A 65 -16.37 -18.37 -0.41
C PHE A 65 -15.29 -18.64 -1.45
N TYR A 66 -15.32 -17.94 -2.59
CA TYR A 66 -14.40 -18.18 -3.69
C TYR A 66 -13.59 -16.93 -4.05
N GLU A 67 -12.30 -17.10 -4.31
CA GLU A 67 -11.40 -16.04 -4.78
C GLU A 67 -11.54 -15.79 -6.30
N THR A 68 -12.77 -15.51 -6.76
CA THR A 68 -13.04 -15.24 -8.18
C THR A 68 -13.14 -13.74 -8.47
N PHE A 69 -13.11 -13.41 -9.76
CA PHE A 69 -13.27 -12.04 -10.23
C PHE A 69 -14.59 -11.43 -9.74
N GLU A 70 -15.67 -12.21 -9.79
CA GLU A 70 -17.01 -11.79 -9.39
C GLU A 70 -17.08 -11.48 -7.89
N THR A 71 -16.47 -12.31 -7.05
CA THR A 71 -16.38 -12.07 -5.60
C THR A 71 -15.64 -10.77 -5.32
N TYR A 72 -14.46 -10.59 -5.93
CA TYR A 72 -13.66 -9.39 -5.70
C TYR A 72 -14.35 -8.13 -6.24
N LYS A 73 -14.97 -8.22 -7.42
CA LYS A 73 -15.76 -7.12 -7.97
C LYS A 73 -16.86 -6.70 -7.00
N TRP A 74 -17.63 -7.65 -6.49
CA TRP A 74 -18.71 -7.38 -5.54
C TRP A 74 -18.20 -6.72 -4.26
N VAL A 75 -17.09 -7.21 -3.69
CA VAL A 75 -16.49 -6.62 -2.47
C VAL A 75 -16.04 -5.18 -2.74
N LEU A 76 -15.38 -4.94 -3.87
CA LEU A 76 -14.89 -3.62 -4.25
C LEU A 76 -16.03 -2.63 -4.50
N GLU A 77 -17.14 -3.08 -5.10
CA GLU A 77 -18.36 -2.29 -5.26
C GLU A 77 -18.98 -1.97 -3.90
N ALA A 78 -19.05 -2.93 -2.98
CA ALA A 78 -19.54 -2.70 -1.62
C ALA A 78 -18.66 -1.72 -0.83
N VAL A 79 -17.34 -1.77 -0.99
CA VAL A 79 -16.40 -0.78 -0.44
C VAL A 79 -16.67 0.61 -1.02
N LEU A 80 -16.84 0.71 -2.33
CA LEU A 80 -17.14 1.98 -3.00
C LEU A 80 -18.46 2.59 -2.53
N GLU A 81 -19.50 1.75 -2.35
CA GLU A 81 -20.79 2.16 -1.79
C GLU A 81 -20.66 2.65 -0.34
N ALA A 82 -19.98 1.89 0.51
CA ALA A 82 -19.74 2.23 1.91
C ALA A 82 -18.98 3.55 2.06
N MET A 83 -18.18 3.93 1.07
CA MET A 83 -17.41 5.17 1.03
C MET A 83 -18.07 6.29 0.23
N HIS A 84 -19.39 6.19 0.03
CA HIS A 84 -20.19 7.20 -0.66
C HIS A 84 -19.66 7.52 -2.06
N LYS A 85 -19.20 6.50 -2.79
CA LYS A 85 -18.63 6.61 -4.15
C LYS A 85 -17.36 7.47 -4.24
N LYS A 86 -16.69 7.73 -3.11
CA LYS A 86 -15.36 8.36 -3.12
C LYS A 86 -14.33 7.34 -3.61
N HIS A 87 -13.69 7.64 -4.73
CA HIS A 87 -12.62 6.80 -5.27
C HIS A 87 -11.34 6.94 -4.45
N HIS A 88 -10.69 5.82 -4.16
CA HIS A 88 -9.39 5.78 -3.51
C HIS A 88 -8.29 6.28 -4.44
N ILE A 89 -7.21 6.80 -3.85
CA ILE A 89 -6.00 7.16 -4.60
C ILE A 89 -5.15 5.91 -4.88
N SER A 90 -5.12 4.96 -3.95
CA SER A 90 -4.34 3.74 -4.07
C SER A 90 -5.07 2.55 -3.44
N MET A 91 -4.96 1.40 -4.08
CA MET A 91 -5.41 0.10 -3.58
C MET A 91 -4.19 -0.78 -3.33
N VAL A 92 -4.07 -1.35 -2.14
CA VAL A 92 -2.97 -2.26 -1.77
C VAL A 92 -3.54 -3.64 -1.54
N THR A 93 -3.17 -4.62 -2.35
CA THR A 93 -3.71 -5.99 -2.24
C THR A 93 -2.63 -7.03 -2.43
N ASP A 94 -2.95 -8.32 -2.28
CA ASP A 94 -2.07 -9.38 -2.75
C ASP A 94 -2.07 -9.43 -4.30
N ALA A 95 -1.13 -10.19 -4.87
CA ALA A 95 -0.94 -10.29 -6.32
C ALA A 95 -2.00 -11.17 -7.02
N ASN A 96 -3.20 -11.31 -6.46
CA ASN A 96 -4.25 -12.14 -7.05
C ASN A 96 -4.72 -11.54 -8.39
N VAL A 97 -4.65 -12.34 -9.46
CA VAL A 97 -4.99 -11.91 -10.82
C VAL A 97 -6.46 -11.50 -10.92
N ALA A 98 -7.37 -12.26 -10.33
CA ALA A 98 -8.80 -11.97 -10.35
C ALA A 98 -9.09 -10.65 -9.60
N MET A 99 -8.42 -10.41 -8.46
CA MET A 99 -8.55 -9.16 -7.73
C MET A 99 -7.99 -7.98 -8.53
N ARG A 100 -6.86 -8.16 -9.22
CA ARG A 100 -6.27 -7.13 -10.08
C ARG A 100 -7.23 -6.70 -11.19
N GLU A 101 -7.86 -7.65 -11.88
CA GLU A 101 -8.83 -7.33 -12.93
C GLU A 101 -10.08 -6.66 -12.34
N ALA A 102 -10.55 -7.09 -11.17
CA ALA A 102 -11.67 -6.44 -10.49
C ALA A 102 -11.36 -4.99 -10.08
N ILE A 103 -10.14 -4.71 -9.59
CA ILE A 103 -9.68 -3.34 -9.27
C ILE A 103 -9.66 -2.46 -10.51
N LYS A 104 -9.15 -2.96 -11.65
CA LYS A 104 -9.16 -2.21 -12.91
C LYS A 104 -10.56 -1.83 -13.34
N LEU A 105 -11.54 -2.71 -13.11
CA LEU A 105 -12.93 -2.45 -13.44
C LEU A 105 -13.59 -1.43 -12.49
N VAL A 106 -13.49 -1.63 -11.17
CA VAL A 106 -14.24 -0.84 -10.17
C VAL A 106 -13.51 0.47 -9.82
N PHE A 107 -12.19 0.46 -9.85
CA PHE A 107 -11.31 1.58 -9.50
C PHE A 107 -10.28 1.87 -10.60
N PRO A 108 -10.71 2.25 -11.83
CA PRO A 108 -9.83 2.38 -12.99
C PRO A 108 -8.72 3.43 -12.85
N TYR A 109 -8.90 4.40 -11.93
CA TYR A 109 -7.94 5.48 -11.68
C TYR A 109 -7.08 5.25 -10.42
N SER A 110 -7.34 4.19 -9.65
CA SER A 110 -6.55 3.88 -8.46
C SER A 110 -5.20 3.30 -8.83
N ILE A 111 -4.16 3.73 -8.13
CA ILE A 111 -2.85 3.09 -8.24
C ILE A 111 -2.89 1.77 -7.46
N HIS A 112 -2.76 0.65 -8.16
CA HIS A 112 -2.67 -0.68 -7.56
C HIS A 112 -1.23 -0.99 -7.11
N ARG A 113 -1.07 -1.43 -5.87
CA ARG A 113 0.21 -1.80 -5.25
C ARG A 113 0.09 -3.16 -4.57
N LEU A 114 1.21 -3.87 -4.45
CA LEU A 114 1.28 -5.12 -3.72
C LEU A 114 1.49 -4.87 -2.23
N CYS A 115 0.83 -5.65 -1.35
CA CYS A 115 1.09 -5.56 0.08
C CYS A 115 2.48 -6.09 0.40
N SER A 116 3.33 -5.27 1.02
CA SER A 116 4.64 -5.70 1.54
C SER A 116 4.52 -6.87 2.52
N CYS A 117 3.41 -6.94 3.27
CA CYS A 117 3.08 -8.03 4.17
C CYS A 117 2.94 -9.38 3.43
N HIS A 118 2.12 -9.40 2.37
CA HIS A 118 1.86 -10.61 1.58
C HIS A 118 3.08 -10.97 0.73
N LEU A 119 3.81 -9.98 0.21
CA LEU A 119 5.10 -10.22 -0.45
C LEU A 119 6.10 -10.88 0.48
N SER A 120 6.24 -10.39 1.72
CA SER A 120 7.11 -11.02 2.71
C SER A 120 6.65 -12.43 3.07
N LYS A 121 5.34 -12.68 3.18
CA LYS A 121 4.81 -14.01 3.47
C LYS A 121 5.07 -14.98 2.31
N ASN A 122 4.79 -14.55 1.08
CA ASN A 122 5.05 -15.30 -0.13
C ASN A 122 6.55 -15.64 -0.26
N ALA A 123 7.43 -14.66 -0.01
CA ALA A 123 8.86 -14.91 0.03
C ALA A 123 9.22 -15.97 1.07
N CYS A 124 8.72 -15.89 2.30
CA CYS A 124 8.97 -16.92 3.33
C CYS A 124 8.44 -18.32 2.96
N GLU A 125 7.33 -18.40 2.22
CA GLU A 125 6.73 -19.67 1.80
C GLU A 125 7.50 -20.32 0.64
N ASN A 126 8.03 -19.52 -0.29
CA ASN A 126 8.63 -20.01 -1.53
C ASN A 126 10.18 -19.99 -1.51
N ALA A 127 10.78 -19.05 -0.80
CA ALA A 127 12.22 -18.99 -0.59
C ALA A 127 12.56 -19.62 0.77
N LYS A 128 13.35 -20.69 0.75
CA LYS A 128 13.80 -21.40 1.96
C LYS A 128 15.18 -20.91 2.46
N ASP A 129 15.75 -19.91 1.80
CA ASP A 129 17.05 -19.35 2.13
C ASP A 129 16.91 -18.19 3.13
N SER A 130 17.35 -18.42 4.37
CA SER A 130 17.21 -17.43 5.44
C SER A 130 17.99 -16.13 5.17
N PRO A 131 19.25 -16.17 4.69
CA PRO A 131 19.97 -14.99 4.20
C PRO A 131 19.16 -14.17 3.18
N PHE A 132 18.65 -14.82 2.12
CA PHE A 132 17.81 -14.13 1.13
C PHE A 132 16.59 -13.46 1.77
N LEU A 133 15.91 -14.13 2.70
CA LEU A 133 14.73 -13.57 3.37
C LEU A 133 15.06 -12.34 4.23
N GLU A 134 16.25 -12.27 4.83
CA GLU A 134 16.70 -11.09 5.57
C GLU A 134 16.96 -9.92 4.64
N ASP A 135 17.69 -10.16 3.54
CA ASP A 135 17.96 -9.11 2.55
C ASP A 135 16.70 -8.69 1.80
N PHE A 136 15.79 -9.61 1.50
CA PHE A 136 14.47 -9.30 0.94
C PHE A 136 13.65 -8.43 1.88
N LYS A 137 13.61 -8.74 3.19
CA LYS A 137 12.95 -7.86 4.18
C LYS A 137 13.61 -6.49 4.22
N LYS A 138 14.94 -6.43 4.15
CA LYS A 138 15.67 -5.17 4.10
C LYS A 138 15.30 -4.37 2.84
N ALA A 139 15.20 -5.01 1.68
CA ALA A 139 14.76 -4.38 0.43
C ALA A 139 13.35 -3.77 0.56
N MET A 140 12.43 -4.49 1.22
CA MET A 140 11.03 -4.07 1.34
C MET A 140 10.78 -2.97 2.39
N TYR A 141 11.55 -2.95 3.48
CA TYR A 141 11.28 -2.10 4.64
C TYR A 141 12.30 -0.97 4.85
N SER A 142 13.42 -0.98 4.12
CA SER A 142 14.39 0.11 4.15
C SER A 142 13.90 1.32 3.35
N ASN A 143 14.40 2.50 3.71
CA ASN A 143 14.04 3.75 3.05
C ASN A 143 15.00 4.03 1.88
N PHE A 144 14.91 3.19 0.85
CA PHE A 144 15.68 3.38 -0.38
C PHE A 144 15.03 4.42 -1.29
N THR A 145 15.86 5.21 -1.97
CA THR A 145 15.50 5.81 -3.25
C THR A 145 15.29 4.72 -4.30
N PRO A 146 14.60 5.00 -5.42
CA PRO A 146 14.47 4.02 -6.49
C PRO A 146 15.82 3.48 -6.98
N GLU A 147 16.83 4.34 -7.10
CA GLU A 147 18.18 3.98 -7.54
C GLU A 147 18.87 3.05 -6.53
N GLU A 148 18.86 3.42 -5.24
CA GLU A 148 19.42 2.56 -4.18
C GLU A 148 18.70 1.22 -4.06
N PHE A 149 17.39 1.18 -4.31
CA PHE A 149 16.63 -0.05 -4.32
C PHE A 149 17.08 -0.96 -5.47
N GLU A 150 17.17 -0.43 -6.69
CA GLU A 150 17.61 -1.21 -7.86
C GLU A 150 19.04 -1.74 -7.66
N ASP A 151 19.96 -0.90 -7.19
CA ASP A 151 21.35 -1.31 -6.91
C ASP A 151 21.39 -2.43 -5.84
N PHE A 152 20.64 -2.27 -4.75
CA PHE A 152 20.55 -3.27 -3.70
C PHE A 152 19.86 -4.55 -4.19
N TRP A 153 18.84 -4.43 -5.03
CA TRP A 153 18.12 -5.55 -5.61
C TRP A 153 18.99 -6.38 -6.56
N GLN A 154 19.76 -5.72 -7.43
CA GLN A 154 20.74 -6.40 -8.29
C GLN A 154 21.79 -7.17 -7.48
N LYS A 155 22.22 -6.59 -6.36
CA LYS A 155 23.15 -7.27 -5.45
C LYS A 155 22.54 -8.56 -4.88
N ILE A 156 21.27 -8.52 -4.43
CA ILE A 156 20.55 -9.71 -3.93
C ILE A 156 20.46 -10.80 -5.01
N ILE A 157 20.12 -10.42 -6.25
CA ILE A 157 20.03 -11.36 -7.38
C ILE A 157 21.35 -12.12 -7.57
N VAL A 158 22.47 -11.39 -7.57
CA VAL A 158 23.81 -11.98 -7.76
C VAL A 158 24.24 -12.84 -6.57
N GLU A 159 24.01 -12.39 -5.34
CA GLU A 159 24.47 -13.09 -4.12
C GLU A 159 23.68 -14.38 -3.85
N HIS A 160 22.37 -14.39 -4.15
CA HIS A 160 21.50 -15.55 -3.89
C HIS A 160 21.20 -16.39 -5.13
N GLY A 161 21.63 -15.96 -6.33
CA GLY A 161 21.46 -16.70 -7.58
C GLY A 161 20.00 -16.89 -8.00
N VAL A 162 19.16 -15.89 -7.78
CA VAL A 162 17.70 -15.88 -8.05
C VAL A 162 17.34 -15.14 -9.32
#